data_AF-A0AAV0RQL5-F1
#
_entry.id   AF-A0AAV0RQL5-F1
#
_cell.length_a   1.000
_cell.length_b   1.000
_cell.length_c   1.000
_cell.angle_alpha   90.00
_cell.angle_beta   90.00
_cell.angle_gamma   90.00
#
_symmetry.space_group_name_H-M   'P 1'
#
loop_
_entity.id
_entity.type
_entity.pdbx_description
1 polymer ?
#
loop_
_entity_poly.entity_id
_entity_poly.type
_entity_poly.pdbx_seq_one_letter_code
_entity_poly.pdbx_strand_id
1 'polypeptide(L)'
;LLTCFPLQFRHVILLLCQFVNHLEVIRLPVYYPSQEEKTDPKLYANNIRRLMAREGDLVMSDIGLAEKRIYIAALNGNNSLPSVLHHKDD
;
A
#
# COMPACT_ATOMS: atom_id res chain seq x y z
N LEU A 1 10.93 -31.80 -20.31
CA LEU A 1 11.90 -30.78 -19.86
C LEU A 1 11.84 -29.46 -20.66
N LEU A 2 10.70 -29.10 -21.29
CA LEU A 2 10.64 -27.95 -22.21
C LEU A 2 9.40 -27.06 -22.06
N THR A 3 8.65 -27.20 -20.96
CA THR A 3 7.45 -26.38 -20.67
C THR A 3 7.61 -25.41 -19.48
N CYS A 4 8.78 -25.39 -18.82
CA CYS A 4 9.01 -24.60 -17.60
C CYS A 4 9.59 -23.18 -17.85
N PHE A 5 10.03 -22.88 -19.08
CA PHE A 5 10.71 -21.62 -19.41
C PHE A 5 9.83 -20.41 -19.84
N PRO A 6 8.53 -20.53 -20.24
CA PRO A 6 7.82 -19.38 -20.81
C PRO A 6 7.31 -18.36 -19.77
N LEU A 7 7.26 -18.73 -18.48
CA LEU A 7 6.67 -17.86 -17.44
C LEU A 7 7.60 -16.71 -17.02
N GLN A 8 8.92 -16.91 -16.98
CA GLN A 8 9.88 -15.87 -16.59
C GLN A 8 10.12 -14.84 -17.71
N PHE A 9 10.26 -15.30 -18.96
CA PHE A 9 10.52 -14.42 -20.10
C PHE A 9 9.38 -13.44 -20.35
N ARG A 10 8.13 -13.89 -20.22
CA ARG A 10 6.95 -13.02 -20.34
C ARG A 10 6.99 -11.88 -19.33
N HIS A 11 7.44 -12.16 -18.11
CA HIS A 11 7.52 -11.15 -17.05
C HIS A 11 8.57 -10.07 -17.36
N VAL A 12 9.74 -10.49 -17.88
CA VAL A 12 10.82 -9.56 -18.26
C VAL A 12 10.42 -8.73 -19.47
N ILE A 13 9.81 -9.32 -20.50
CA ILE A 13 9.33 -8.60 -21.69
C ILE A 13 8.27 -7.57 -21.30
N LEU A 14 7.29 -7.92 -20.46
CA LEU A 14 6.26 -6.98 -20.01
C LEU A 14 6.84 -5.82 -19.17
N LEU A 15 7.88 -6.10 -18.37
CA LEU A 15 8.59 -5.07 -17.61
C LEU A 15 9.35 -4.10 -18.54
N LEU A 16 10.00 -4.64 -19.58
CA LEU A 16 10.75 -3.85 -20.58
C LEU A 16 9.82 -3.10 -21.56
N CYS A 17 8.57 -3.56 -21.72
CA CYS A 17 7.54 -2.89 -22.51
C CYS A 17 6.78 -1.79 -21.74
N GLN A 18 7.08 -1.53 -20.47
CA GLN A 18 6.69 -0.27 -19.81
C GLN A 18 7.57 0.88 -20.33
N PHE A 19 7.53 1.11 -21.65
CA PHE A 19 8.41 2.04 -22.36
C PHE A 19 8.29 3.48 -21.83
N VAL A 20 7.12 3.83 -21.26
CA VAL A 20 6.89 5.10 -20.58
C VAL A 20 6.14 4.83 -19.28
N ASN A 21 6.77 5.11 -18.16
CA ASN A 21 6.13 5.13 -16.85
C ASN A 21 5.89 6.60 -16.49
N HIS A 22 4.63 7.05 -16.54
CA HIS A 22 4.26 8.42 -16.20
C HIS A 22 4.23 8.55 -14.67
N LEU A 23 5.19 9.30 -14.12
CA LEU A 23 5.23 9.63 -12.71
C LEU A 23 4.93 11.12 -12.52
N GLU A 24 3.92 11.41 -11.73
CA GLU A 24 3.65 12.77 -11.25
C GLU A 24 4.33 12.97 -9.88
N VAL A 25 5.08 14.06 -9.74
CA VAL A 25 5.80 14.39 -8.50
C VAL A 25 5.19 15.64 -7.90
N ILE A 26 4.53 15.48 -6.76
CA ILE A 26 3.91 16.58 -6.01
C ILE A 26 4.75 16.85 -4.77
N ARG A 27 5.22 18.08 -4.62
CA ARG A 27 6.01 18.49 -3.45
C ARG A 27 5.09 19.05 -2.38
N LEU A 28 4.94 18.30 -1.29
CA LEU A 28 4.17 18.76 -0.14
C LEU A 28 4.91 19.88 0.65
N PRO A 29 4.17 20.83 1.23
CA PRO A 29 4.74 21.81 2.15
C PRO A 29 5.22 21.16 3.46
N VAL A 30 6.07 21.87 4.21
CA VAL A 30 6.57 21.39 5.50
C VAL A 30 5.42 21.30 6.50
N TYR A 31 5.14 20.10 7.00
CA TYR A 31 4.07 19.84 7.96
C TYR A 31 4.58 19.98 9.39
N TYR A 32 3.88 20.76 10.22
CA TYR A 32 4.22 20.97 11.63
C TYR A 32 3.21 20.26 12.54
N PRO A 33 3.63 19.28 13.34
CA PRO A 33 2.72 18.48 14.16
C PRO A 33 2.16 19.28 15.35
N SER A 34 0.89 19.02 15.65
CA SER A 34 0.21 19.53 16.85
C SER A 34 0.73 18.85 18.12
N GLN A 35 0.36 19.39 19.29
CA GLN A 35 0.82 18.81 20.56
C GLN A 35 0.25 17.41 20.83
N GLU A 36 -0.95 17.13 20.31
CA GLU A 36 -1.59 15.81 20.36
C GLU A 36 -0.87 14.82 19.45
N GLU A 37 -0.50 15.23 18.24
CA GLU A 37 0.24 14.40 17.28
C GLU A 37 1.66 14.08 17.75
N LYS A 38 2.29 14.98 18.50
CA LYS A 38 3.56 14.70 19.17
C LYS A 38 3.43 13.60 20.23
N THR A 39 2.22 13.42 20.77
CA THR A 39 1.95 12.45 21.84
C THR A 39 1.50 11.10 21.28
N ASP A 40 0.72 11.08 20.18
CA ASP A 40 0.34 9.86 19.47
C ASP A 40 0.93 9.80 18.04
N PRO A 41 1.94 8.94 17.81
CA PRO A 41 2.54 8.77 16.49
C PRO A 41 1.58 8.15 15.47
N LYS A 42 0.54 7.42 15.88
CA LYS A 42 -0.46 6.85 14.94
C LYS A 42 -1.35 7.94 14.38
N LEU A 43 -1.77 8.89 15.22
CA LEU A 43 -2.54 10.06 14.81
C LEU A 43 -1.78 10.88 13.77
N TYR A 44 -0.50 11.16 14.02
CA TYR A 44 0.38 11.84 13.07
C TYR A 44 0.43 11.12 11.71
N ALA A 45 0.66 9.80 11.71
CA ALA A 45 0.73 9.03 10.47
C ALA A 45 -0.59 9.06 9.67
N ASN A 46 -1.73 9.01 10.35
CA ASN A 46 -3.04 9.11 9.71
C ASN A 46 -3.29 10.51 9.12
N ASN A 47 -2.89 11.56 9.82
CA ASN A 47 -3.07 12.94 9.35
C ASN A 47 -2.17 13.26 8.15
N ILE A 48 -0.90 12.83 8.18
CA ILE A 48 0.00 12.93 7.03
C ILE A 48 -0.53 12.14 5.84
N ARG A 49 -1.04 10.92 6.05
CA ARG A 49 -1.64 10.13 4.96
C ARG A 49 -2.81 10.88 4.31
N ARG A 50 -3.68 11.46 5.14
CA ARG A 50 -4.82 12.25 4.66
C ARG A 50 -4.36 13.49 3.90
N LEU A 51 -3.31 14.15 4.36
CA LEU A 51 -2.71 15.29 3.66
C LEU A 51 -2.17 14.88 2.28
N MET A 52 -1.39 13.80 2.20
CA MET A 52 -0.87 13.27 0.94
C MET A 52 -1.99 12.95 -0.06
N ALA A 53 -3.07 12.33 0.40
CA ALA A 53 -4.21 12.00 -0.46
C ALA A 53 -4.95 13.24 -0.95
N ARG A 54 -5.11 14.27 -0.10
CA ARG A 54 -5.75 15.54 -0.50
C ARG A 54 -4.93 16.30 -1.53
N GLU A 55 -3.63 16.41 -1.33
CA GLU A 55 -2.74 17.14 -2.24
C GLU A 55 -2.56 16.41 -3.58
N GLY A 56 -2.66 15.07 -3.59
CA GLY A 56 -2.55 14.26 -4.80
C GLY A 56 -3.87 13.91 -5.49
N ASP A 57 -5.00 14.45 -5.03
CA ASP A 57 -6.35 14.07 -5.49
C ASP A 57 -6.58 12.55 -5.54
N LEU A 58 -6.07 11.85 -4.50
CA LEU A 58 -6.12 10.40 -4.40
C LEU A 58 -7.26 9.95 -3.48
N VAL A 59 -7.96 8.90 -3.90
CA VAL A 59 -8.95 8.23 -3.03
C VAL A 59 -8.22 7.42 -1.95
N MET A 60 -8.51 7.74 -0.70
CA MET A 60 -8.02 6.99 0.45
C MET A 60 -8.61 5.58 0.42
N SER A 61 -7.75 4.56 0.45
CA SER A 61 -8.18 3.18 0.63
C SER A 61 -8.05 2.80 2.11
N ASP A 62 -9.08 2.18 2.67
CA ASP A 62 -9.08 1.70 4.07
C ASP A 62 -8.22 0.46 4.27
N ILE A 63 -7.78 -0.16 3.17
CA ILE A 63 -6.91 -1.34 3.16
C ILE A 63 -5.47 -0.91 3.42
N GLY A 64 -4.98 -1.20 4.62
CA GLY A 64 -3.63 -0.92 5.05
C GLY A 64 -2.65 -2.08 4.88
N LEU A 65 -1.47 -1.91 5.49
CA LEU A 65 -0.40 -2.91 5.49
C LEU A 65 -0.81 -4.18 6.26
N ALA A 66 -1.67 -4.07 7.27
CA ALA A 66 -2.08 -5.21 8.07
C ALA A 66 -2.92 -6.19 7.25
N GLU A 67 -3.89 -5.67 6.51
CA GLU A 67 -4.78 -6.37 5.61
C GLU A 67 -3.98 -7.03 4.49
N LYS A 68 -3.02 -6.31 3.89
CA LYS A 68 -2.10 -6.89 2.90
C LYS A 68 -1.31 -8.08 3.46
N ARG A 69 -0.80 -7.99 4.70
CA ARG A 69 -0.07 -9.09 5.34
C ARG A 69 -0.96 -10.30 5.61
N ILE A 70 -2.21 -10.08 6.03
CA ILE A 70 -3.19 -11.15 6.24
C ILE A 70 -3.50 -11.84 4.90
N TYR A 71 -3.75 -11.07 3.85
CA TYR A 71 -4.00 -11.62 2.52
C TYR A 71 -2.82 -12.45 1.99
N ILE A 72 -1.59 -11.95 2.12
CA ILE A 72 -0.37 -12.70 1.74
C ILE A 72 -0.21 -13.97 2.58
N ALA A 73 -0.48 -13.91 3.89
CA ALA A 73 -0.43 -15.07 4.77
C ALA A 73 -1.47 -16.14 4.39
N ALA A 74 -2.68 -15.72 4.02
CA ALA A 74 -3.74 -16.61 3.54
C ALA A 74 -3.37 -17.28 2.21
N LEU A 75 -2.79 -16.52 1.26
CA LEU A 75 -2.29 -17.07 -0.01
C LEU A 75 -1.16 -18.10 0.19
N ASN A 76 -0.33 -17.91 1.23
CA ASN A 76 0.77 -18.81 1.55
C ASN A 76 0.32 -20.08 2.32
N GLY A 77 -0.99 -20.28 2.53
CA GLY A 77 -1.55 -21.50 3.13
C GLY A 77 -1.28 -21.68 4.62
N ASN A 78 -0.84 -20.62 5.33
CA ASN A 78 -0.55 -20.69 6.76
C ASN A 78 -1.82 -20.36 7.56
N ASN A 79 -2.64 -21.39 7.81
CA ASN A 79 -3.97 -21.29 8.46
C ASN A 79 -3.94 -20.96 9.97
N SER A 80 -2.86 -20.38 10.48
CA SER A 80 -2.62 -20.21 11.93
C SER A 80 -2.88 -18.80 12.48
N LEU A 81 -3.45 -17.88 11.70
CA LEU A 81 -3.87 -16.57 12.20
C LEU A 81 -5.39 -16.53 12.38
N PRO A 82 -5.91 -16.01 13.51
CA PRO A 82 -7.33 -15.88 13.72
C PRO A 82 -7.86 -14.89 12.68
N SER A 83 -8.91 -15.29 11.96
CA SER A 83 -9.65 -14.45 11.02
C SER A 83 -10.36 -13.33 11.78
N VAL A 84 -9.61 -12.35 12.29
CA VAL A 84 -10.18 -11.11 12.79
C VAL A 84 -10.35 -10.21 11.58
N LEU A 85 -11.41 -10.52 10.82
CA LEU A 85 -12.10 -9.55 9.98
C LEU A 85 -12.48 -8.39 10.90
N HIS A 86 -11.65 -7.35 10.94
CA HIS A 86 -12.04 -6.11 11.57
C HIS A 86 -13.08 -5.49 10.64
N HIS A 87 -14.35 -5.80 10.87
CA HIS A 87 -15.42 -4.91 10.46
C HIS A 87 -15.13 -3.60 11.17
N LYS A 88 -14.81 -2.55 10.41
CA LYS A 88 -14.71 -1.21 10.95
C LYS A 88 -15.91 -0.49 10.40
N ASP A 89 -16.94 -0.45 11.24
CA ASP A 89 -18.14 0.35 11.03
C ASP A 89 -17.74 1.81 10.76
N ASP A 90 -18.62 2.47 10.01
CA ASP A 90 -18.55 3.82 9.40
C ASP A 90 -17.86 4.94 10.22
#